data_AF-A0A3P1C0R5-F1
#
_entry.id   AF-A0A3P1C0R5-F1
#
_cell.length_a   1.000
_cell.length_b   1.000
_cell.length_c   1.000
_cell.angle_alpha   90.00
_cell.angle_beta   90.00
_cell.angle_gamma   90.00
#
_symmetry.space_group_name_H-M   'P 1'
#
loop_
_entity.id
_entity.type
_entity.pdbx_description
1 polymer ?
#
loop_
_entity_poly.entity_id
_entity_poly.type
_entity_poly.pdbx_seq_one_letter_code
_entity_poly.pdbx_strand_id
1 'polypeptide(L)'
;MNPNSTGQLVKFPTPYPDENPNHLYVVLEIFEDERPRAHIQALNTGLSFPSVNTVRVSDLDAVKMDTNDLLGHKVTIRTSDFSKVTGKVVQVSDSRILLDMIKHESGVETNVRLTVKDNEGIELTGTLFEG
;
A
#
# COMPACT_ATOMS: atom_id res chain seq x y z
N MET A 1 12.80 8.69 -2.30
CA MET A 1 13.07 8.40 -0.86
C MET A 1 13.10 6.90 -0.75
N ASN A 2 14.14 6.33 -0.16
CA ASN A 2 14.30 4.88 -0.16
C ASN A 2 13.28 4.21 0.78
N PRO A 3 12.81 2.99 0.46
CA PRO A 3 11.99 2.22 1.36
C PRO A 3 12.77 1.80 2.61
N ASN A 4 12.06 1.63 3.72
CA ASN A 4 12.62 1.25 5.01
C ASN A 4 11.77 0.22 5.77
N SER A 5 10.64 -0.23 5.20
CA SER A 5 9.86 -1.33 5.75
C SER A 5 9.33 -2.25 4.65
N THR A 6 9.15 -3.52 5.01
CA THR A 6 8.32 -4.47 4.25
C THR A 6 6.90 -3.94 4.15
N GLY A 7 6.22 -4.21 3.03
CA GLY A 7 4.86 -3.77 2.74
C GLY A 7 4.77 -2.42 2.03
N GLN A 8 5.86 -1.65 2.01
CA GLN A 8 5.90 -0.37 1.31
C GLN A 8 5.76 -0.51 -0.21
N LEU A 9 4.98 0.40 -0.80
CA LEU A 9 4.96 0.58 -2.25
C LEU A 9 6.16 1.38 -2.72
N VAL A 10 6.80 0.88 -3.78
CA VAL A 10 7.96 1.50 -4.41
C VAL A 10 7.81 1.55 -5.93
N LYS A 11 8.47 2.52 -6.54
CA LYS A 11 8.82 2.51 -7.96
C LYS A 11 10.28 2.08 -8.09
N PHE A 12 10.53 1.29 -9.13
CA PHE A 12 11.88 0.95 -9.57
C PHE A 12 12.09 1.63 -10.93
N PRO A 13 12.80 2.77 -11.00
CA PRO A 13 13.05 3.48 -12.24
C PRO A 13 14.07 2.70 -13.06
N THR A 14 13.56 1.90 -13.98
CA THR A 14 14.42 1.05 -14.80
C THR A 14 15.00 1.86 -15.97
N PRO A 15 16.20 1.51 -16.44
CA PRO A 15 16.81 2.18 -17.59
C PRO A 15 16.24 1.70 -18.93
N TYR A 16 15.33 0.71 -18.93
CA TYR A 16 14.83 0.07 -20.14
C TYR A 16 13.63 0.84 -20.69
N PRO A 17 13.67 1.29 -21.96
CA PRO A 17 12.65 2.17 -22.53
C PRO A 17 11.29 1.50 -22.72
N ASP A 18 11.23 0.17 -22.72
CA ASP A 18 10.03 -0.65 -22.85
C ASP A 18 9.35 -0.94 -21.49
N GLU A 19 10.00 -0.64 -20.37
CA GLU A 19 9.42 -0.82 -19.05
C GLU A 19 8.65 0.42 -18.60
N ASN A 20 7.54 0.19 -17.89
CA ASN A 20 6.70 1.28 -17.38
C ASN A 20 7.38 1.90 -16.13
N PRO A 21 7.84 3.17 -16.18
CA PRO A 21 8.53 3.80 -15.04
C PRO A 21 7.60 4.08 -13.86
N ASN A 22 6.28 3.98 -14.06
CA ASN A 22 5.28 4.13 -13.01
C ASN A 22 4.75 2.78 -12.51
N HIS A 23 5.35 1.66 -12.92
CA HIS A 23 4.99 0.35 -12.40
C HIS A 23 5.24 0.31 -10.89
N LEU A 24 4.25 -0.21 -10.16
CA LEU A 24 4.30 -0.29 -8.70
C LEU A 24 4.79 -1.66 -8.28
N TYR A 25 5.65 -1.66 -7.26
CA TYR A 25 6.12 -2.87 -6.61
C TYR A 25 5.85 -2.79 -5.12
N VAL A 26 5.68 -3.93 -4.47
CA VAL A 26 5.66 -4.03 -3.02
C VAL A 26 7.01 -4.57 -2.53
N VAL A 27 7.55 -3.98 -1.46
CA VAL A 27 8.73 -4.50 -0.76
C VAL A 27 8.32 -5.71 0.07
N LEU A 28 8.92 -6.88 -0.19
CA LEU A 28 8.68 -8.10 0.58
C LEU A 28 9.66 -8.24 1.74
N GLU A 29 10.91 -7.85 1.54
CA GLU A 29 11.99 -8.02 2.51
C GLU A 29 13.11 -7.01 2.23
N ILE A 30 13.76 -6.52 3.29
CA ILE A 30 14.94 -5.66 3.21
C ILE A 30 16.10 -6.37 3.91
N PHE A 31 17.22 -6.50 3.20
CA PHE A 31 18.48 -7.04 3.70
C PHE A 31 19.40 -5.87 4.06
N GLU A 32 19.68 -5.68 5.35
CA GLU A 32 20.43 -4.54 5.90
C GLU A 32 21.97 -4.76 5.93
N ASP A 33 22.52 -5.40 4.90
CA ASP A 33 23.97 -5.62 4.78
C ASP A 33 24.73 -4.33 4.36
N GLU A 34 26.06 -4.41 4.19
CA GLU A 34 26.90 -3.29 3.70
C GLU A 34 26.39 -2.62 2.41
N ARG A 35 25.64 -3.37 1.59
CA ARG A 35 24.93 -2.87 0.41
C ARG A 35 23.47 -3.31 0.51
N PRO A 36 22.59 -2.49 1.11
CA PRO A 36 21.22 -2.89 1.36
C PRO A 36 20.47 -3.25 0.08
N ARG A 37 19.78 -4.38 0.12
CA ARG A 37 18.98 -4.92 -0.99
C ARG A 37 17.57 -5.16 -0.53
N ALA A 38 16.63 -5.16 -1.47
CA ALA A 38 15.25 -5.50 -1.19
C ALA A 38 14.76 -6.55 -2.18
N HIS A 39 13.93 -7.47 -1.68
CA HIS A 39 13.02 -8.24 -2.52
C HIS A 39 11.80 -7.40 -2.83
N ILE A 40 11.51 -7.22 -4.12
CA ILE A 40 10.34 -6.50 -4.59
C ILE A 40 9.50 -7.40 -5.49
N GLN A 41 8.19 -7.23 -5.45
CA GLN A 41 7.26 -7.95 -6.30
C GLN A 41 6.39 -6.97 -7.08
N ALA A 42 6.30 -7.20 -8.39
CA ALA A 42 5.49 -6.41 -9.31
C ALA A 42 3.99 -6.55 -8.99
N LEU A 43 3.26 -5.43 -8.95
CA LEU A 43 1.82 -5.39 -8.72
C LEU A 43 1.05 -5.21 -10.03
N ASN A 44 -0.21 -5.64 -10.07
CA ASN A 44 -1.10 -5.47 -11.21
C ASN A 44 -0.57 -6.02 -12.55
N THR A 45 0.24 -7.09 -12.51
CA THR A 45 0.76 -7.74 -13.73
C THR A 45 -0.27 -8.67 -14.39
N GLY A 46 -1.36 -9.02 -13.70
CA GLY A 46 -2.33 -10.02 -14.14
C GLY A 46 -1.82 -11.47 -14.05
N LEU A 47 -0.60 -11.69 -13.55
CA LEU A 47 -0.02 -13.02 -13.34
C LEU A 47 -0.44 -13.57 -11.97
N SER A 48 -0.78 -14.85 -11.91
CA SER A 48 -1.06 -15.52 -10.62
C SER A 48 0.18 -15.62 -9.73
N PHE A 49 1.37 -15.61 -10.34
CA PHE A 49 2.66 -15.70 -9.66
C PHE A 49 3.63 -14.69 -10.29
N PRO A 50 3.51 -13.40 -9.94
CA PRO A 50 4.47 -12.39 -10.41
C PRO A 50 5.86 -12.69 -9.85
N SER A 51 6.88 -12.39 -10.65
CA SER A 51 8.29 -12.60 -10.27
C SER A 51 8.70 -11.69 -9.11
N VAL A 52 9.59 -12.20 -8.26
CA VAL A 52 10.26 -11.44 -7.22
C VAL A 52 11.66 -11.07 -7.71
N ASN A 53 12.01 -9.79 -7.64
CA ASN A 53 13.31 -9.26 -8.03
C ASN A 53 14.10 -8.83 -6.80
N THR A 54 15.42 -9.04 -6.83
CA THR A 54 16.35 -8.49 -5.85
C THR A 54 17.02 -7.24 -6.42
N VAL A 55 16.77 -6.08 -5.82
CA VAL A 55 17.36 -4.79 -6.25
C VAL A 55 18.03 -4.08 -5.08
N ARG A 56 18.83 -3.04 -5.35
CA ARG A 56 19.38 -2.21 -4.27
C ARG A 56 18.28 -1.31 -3.72
N VAL A 57 18.29 -1.11 -2.40
CA VAL A 57 17.38 -0.16 -1.74
C VAL A 57 17.60 1.27 -2.25
N SER A 58 18.83 1.60 -2.67
CA SER A 58 19.18 2.89 -3.27
C SER A 58 18.49 3.17 -4.60
N ASP A 59 18.04 2.13 -5.29
CA ASP A 59 17.45 2.23 -6.61
C ASP A 59 15.91 2.26 -6.51
N LEU A 60 15.35 2.32 -5.30
CA LEU A 60 13.92 2.29 -5.05
C LEU A 60 13.40 3.64 -4.55
N ASP A 61 12.28 4.06 -5.10
CA ASP A 61 11.55 5.23 -4.65
C ASP A 61 10.23 4.85 -4.00
N ALA A 62 10.17 5.00 -2.68
CA ALA A 62 8.96 4.85 -1.90
C ALA A 62 7.87 5.82 -2.40
N VAL A 63 6.69 5.27 -2.64
CA VAL A 63 5.56 5.98 -3.23
C VAL A 63 4.77 6.68 -2.13
N LYS A 64 4.60 7.99 -2.29
CA LYS A 64 3.63 8.76 -1.51
C LYS A 64 2.30 8.75 -2.23
N MET A 65 1.26 8.35 -1.53
CA MET A 65 -0.11 8.41 -2.02
C MET A 65 -0.84 9.62 -1.46
N ASP A 66 -1.64 10.28 -2.30
CA ASP A 66 -2.61 11.25 -1.84
C ASP A 66 -3.87 10.50 -1.42
N THR A 67 -4.20 10.54 -0.13
CA THR A 67 -5.36 9.81 0.38
C THR A 67 -6.66 10.57 0.12
N ASN A 68 -6.59 11.85 -0.24
CA ASN A 68 -7.79 12.63 -0.56
C ASN A 68 -8.53 12.06 -1.78
N ASP A 69 -7.82 11.36 -2.66
CA ASP A 69 -8.41 10.63 -3.79
C ASP A 69 -9.41 9.54 -3.34
N LEU A 70 -9.38 9.13 -2.06
CA LEU A 70 -10.33 8.18 -1.49
C LEU A 70 -11.62 8.84 -1.01
N LEU A 71 -11.68 10.17 -0.89
CA LEU A 71 -12.87 10.89 -0.43
C LEU A 71 -14.06 10.59 -1.33
N GLY A 72 -15.16 10.17 -0.72
CA GLY A 72 -16.39 9.83 -1.44
C GLY A 72 -16.39 8.46 -2.11
N HIS A 73 -15.28 7.72 -2.10
CA HIS A 73 -15.27 6.32 -2.53
C HIS A 73 -15.82 5.41 -1.45
N LYS A 74 -16.40 4.27 -1.85
CA LYS A 74 -16.84 3.23 -0.93
C LYS A 74 -15.67 2.28 -0.68
N VAL A 75 -15.31 2.11 0.58
CA VAL A 75 -14.16 1.29 1.00
C VAL A 75 -14.55 0.45 2.21
N THR A 76 -13.74 -0.56 2.51
CA THR A 76 -13.83 -1.31 3.77
C THR A 76 -12.71 -0.84 4.69
N ILE A 77 -13.05 -0.58 5.95
CA ILE A 77 -12.08 -0.32 7.00
C ILE A 77 -12.10 -1.45 8.03
N ARG A 78 -10.98 -1.62 8.72
CA ARG A 78 -10.89 -2.38 9.96
C ARG A 78 -10.83 -1.41 11.13
N THR A 79 -11.78 -1.50 12.04
CA THR A 79 -11.87 -0.65 13.24
C THR A 79 -10.98 -1.18 14.36
N SER A 80 -10.83 -0.41 15.44
CA SER A 80 -9.98 -0.77 16.59
C SER A 80 -10.46 -2.01 17.36
N ASP A 81 -11.74 -2.37 17.23
CA ASP A 81 -12.30 -3.62 17.76
C ASP A 81 -12.16 -4.80 16.78
N PHE A 82 -11.36 -4.62 15.72
CA PHE A 82 -11.09 -5.56 14.63
C PHE A 82 -12.30 -5.91 13.75
N SER A 83 -13.43 -5.24 13.91
CA SER A 83 -14.57 -5.41 13.00
C SER A 83 -14.29 -4.78 11.64
N LYS A 84 -14.96 -5.31 10.60
CA LYS A 84 -14.86 -4.81 9.22
C LYS A 84 -16.12 -4.03 8.89
N VAL A 85 -15.95 -2.79 8.44
CA VAL A 85 -17.05 -1.89 8.13
C VAL A 85 -16.87 -1.35 6.73
N THR A 86 -17.88 -1.48 5.89
CA THR A 86 -17.89 -0.90 4.54
C THR A 86 -18.73 0.37 4.53
N GLY A 87 -18.16 1.47 4.05
CA GLY A 87 -18.85 2.76 4.00
C GLY A 87 -18.22 3.72 3.00
N LYS A 88 -18.85 4.87 2.82
CA LYS A 88 -18.32 5.96 1.98
C LYS A 88 -17.32 6.77 2.80
N VAL A 89 -16.12 7.01 2.28
CA VAL A 89 -15.11 7.84 2.97
C VAL A 89 -15.62 9.28 3.08
N VAL A 90 -15.65 9.80 4.30
CA VAL A 90 -16.03 11.19 4.60
C VAL A 90 -14.86 12.01 5.13
N GLN A 91 -13.83 11.36 5.67
CA GLN A 91 -12.63 12.02 6.17
C GLN A 91 -11.40 11.13 6.00
N VAL A 92 -10.26 11.76 5.75
CA VAL A 92 -8.93 11.15 5.74
C VAL A 92 -8.10 11.73 6.88
N SER A 93 -7.33 10.89 7.59
CA SER A 93 -6.51 11.37 8.72
C SER A 93 -5.27 12.12 8.26
N ASP A 94 -4.59 11.59 7.25
CA ASP A 94 -3.35 12.14 6.68
C ASP A 94 -3.49 12.24 5.16
N SER A 95 -3.33 13.43 4.60
CA SER A 95 -3.50 13.68 3.16
C SER A 95 -2.43 13.04 2.29
N ARG A 96 -1.22 12.81 2.81
CA ARG A 96 -0.12 12.18 2.07
C ARG A 96 0.62 11.19 2.94
N ILE A 97 0.63 9.92 2.55
CA ILE A 97 1.29 8.86 3.32
C ILE A 97 2.19 8.00 2.43
N LEU A 98 3.21 7.39 3.05
CA LEU A 98 3.88 6.23 2.48
C LEU A 98 3.00 5.02 2.76
N LEU A 99 2.40 4.44 1.72
CA LEU A 99 1.52 3.30 1.89
C LEU A 99 2.32 2.09 2.36
N ASP A 100 1.87 1.49 3.45
CA ASP A 100 2.34 0.21 3.96
C ASP A 100 1.18 -0.79 3.96
N MET A 101 1.48 -2.06 3.69
CA MET A 101 0.53 -3.15 3.54
C MET A 101 0.97 -4.35 4.36
N ILE A 102 0.07 -4.81 5.22
CA ILE A 102 0.26 -5.99 6.06
C ILE A 102 -0.75 -7.05 5.61
N LYS A 103 -0.23 -8.21 5.21
CA LYS A 103 -1.07 -9.35 4.85
C LYS A 103 -1.56 -10.06 6.11
N HIS A 104 -2.87 -10.24 6.19
CA HIS A 104 -3.55 -11.11 7.14
C HIS A 104 -4.13 -12.32 6.40
N GLU A 105 -4.57 -13.34 7.15
CA GLU A 105 -5.30 -14.48 6.55
C GLU A 105 -6.58 -14.04 5.84
N SER A 106 -7.21 -12.97 6.33
CA SER A 106 -8.53 -12.50 5.86
C SER A 106 -8.48 -11.36 4.84
N GLY A 107 -7.28 -10.98 4.36
CA GLY A 107 -7.07 -9.86 3.44
C GLY A 107 -5.80 -9.07 3.74
N VAL A 108 -5.71 -7.86 3.21
CA VAL A 108 -4.59 -6.92 3.35
C VAL A 108 -5.09 -5.69 4.11
N GLU A 109 -4.39 -5.36 5.18
CA GLU A 109 -4.61 -4.13 5.95
C GLU A 109 -3.53 -3.11 5.57
N THR A 110 -3.89 -1.83 5.51
CA THR A 110 -2.96 -0.76 5.20
C THR A 110 -2.82 0.22 6.36
N ASN A 111 -1.79 1.06 6.33
CA ASN A 111 -1.65 2.17 7.28
C ASN A 111 -2.53 3.40 6.96
N VAL A 112 -3.40 3.34 5.94
CA VAL A 112 -4.30 4.45 5.59
C VAL A 112 -5.44 4.53 6.59
N ARG A 113 -5.51 5.59 7.40
CA ARG A 113 -6.58 5.79 8.38
C ARG A 113 -7.70 6.69 7.85
N LEU A 114 -8.92 6.16 7.84
CA LEU A 114 -10.09 6.76 7.21
C LEU A 114 -11.27 6.80 8.18
N THR A 115 -12.15 7.79 8.01
CA THR A 115 -13.52 7.76 8.54
C THR A 115 -14.48 7.46 7.41
N VAL A 116 -15.29 6.42 7.58
CA VAL A 116 -16.35 6.05 6.64
C VAL A 116 -17.71 6.28 7.28
N LYS A 117 -18.69 6.64 6.44
CA LYS A 117 -20.10 6.63 6.79
C LYS A 117 -20.74 5.37 6.21
N ASP A 118 -21.27 4.51 7.06
CA ASP A 118 -21.89 3.25 6.65
C ASP A 118 -23.30 3.46 6.05
N ASN A 119 -23.99 2.36 5.76
CA ASN A 119 -25.35 2.42 5.20
C ASN A 119 -26.41 2.90 6.20
N GLU A 120 -26.13 2.83 7.51
CA GLU A 120 -27.00 3.32 8.59
C GLU A 120 -26.73 4.81 8.89
N GLY A 121 -25.71 5.38 8.26
CA GLY A 121 -25.30 6.76 8.44
C GLY A 121 -24.37 6.97 9.64
N ILE A 122 -23.85 5.90 10.23
CA ILE A 122 -22.93 5.94 11.36
C ILE A 122 -21.51 6.17 10.83
N GLU A 123 -20.78 7.08 11.47
CA GLU A 123 -19.39 7.38 11.14
C GLU A 123 -18.45 6.53 11.99
N LEU A 124 -17.58 5.78 11.32
CA LEU A 124 -16.65 4.83 11.94
C LEU A 124 -15.25 5.06 11.40
N THR A 125 -14.25 5.00 12.27
CA THR A 125 -12.84 5.24 11.93
C THR A 125 -12.03 3.95 12.02
N GLY A 126 -11.16 3.73 11.05
CA GLY A 126 -10.31 2.54 10.98
C GLY A 126 -9.23 2.64 9.93
N THR A 127 -8.51 1.56 9.73
CA THR A 127 -7.49 1.38 8.69
C THR A 127 -8.13 0.78 7.44
N LEU A 128 -7.76 1.26 6.25
CA LEU A 128 -8.24 0.71 4.98
C LEU A 128 -7.86 -0.77 4.88
N PHE A 129 -8.84 -1.59 4.52
CA PHE A 129 -8.72 -3.05 4.46
C PHE A 129 -9.32 -3.56 3.14
N GLU A 130 -8.61 -4.45 2.46
CA GLU A 130 -9.06 -5.13 1.25
C GLU A 130 -9.03 -6.65 1.47
N GLY A 131 -10.10 -7.38 1.15
CA GLY A 131 -10.21 -8.82 1.42
C GLY A 131 -11.07 -9.57 0.44
#